data_AF-A0A2E8IBE4-F1
#
_entry.id   AF-A0A2E8IBE4-F1
#
_cell.length_a   1.000
_cell.length_b   1.000
_cell.length_c   1.000
_cell.angle_alpha   90.00
_cell.angle_beta   90.00
_cell.angle_gamma   90.00
#
_symmetry.space_group_name_H-M   'P 1'
#
loop_
_entity.id
_entity.type
_entity.pdbx_description
1 polymer ?
#
loop_
_entity_poly.entity_id
_entity_poly.type
_entity_poly.pdbx_seq_one_letter_code
_entity_poly.pdbx_strand_id
1 'polypeptide(L)'
;MIYPYIRHRVFDWYNDVKQLKPLNQEIARTYGHYIQGLNFSFGLIAILIPRHLANGSILALALTSLIAAYWVGKVATQIAYYPMYDIPKNPIFKIGSYGMNTLFVFFATLYTALCAFNLYQLL
;
A
#
# COMPACT_ATOMS: atom_id res chain seq x y z
N MET A 1 13.45 4.52 14.59
CA MET A 1 14.62 5.32 14.15
C MET A 1 14.97 5.18 12.66
N ILE A 2 14.45 4.19 11.91
CA ILE A 2 14.74 4.01 10.48
C ILE A 2 13.96 4.99 9.58
N TYR A 3 12.71 5.30 9.92
CA TYR A 3 11.82 6.16 9.13
C TYR A 3 12.32 7.61 8.92
N PRO A 4 12.84 8.32 9.95
CA PRO A 4 13.42 9.66 9.77
C PRO A 4 14.66 9.64 8.87
N TYR A 5 15.49 8.60 8.98
CA TYR A 5 16.73 8.49 8.20
C TYR A 5 16.45 8.33 6.69
N ILE A 6 15.52 7.44 6.33
CA ILE A 6 15.11 7.24 4.93
C ILE A 6 14.47 8.53 4.37
N ARG A 7 13.63 9.22 5.16
CA ARG A 7 12.93 10.45 4.76
C ARG A 7 13.81 11.70 4.62
N HIS A 8 15.02 11.70 5.17
CA HIS A 8 15.91 12.87 5.13
C HIS A 8 17.17 12.66 4.28
N ARG A 9 17.65 11.42 4.13
CA ARG A 9 18.92 11.11 3.44
C ARG A 9 18.74 10.35 2.14
N VAL A 10 17.61 9.65 1.98
CA VAL A 10 17.32 8.78 0.82
C VAL A 10 16.27 9.45 -0.09
N PHE A 11 15.23 10.04 0.50
CA PHE A 11 14.28 10.91 -0.20
C PHE A 11 14.41 12.31 0.37
N ASP A 12 14.61 13.36 -0.43
CA ASP A 12 14.61 14.74 0.07
C ASP A 12 13.19 15.30 0.17
N TRP A 13 12.28 14.47 0.72
CA TRP A 13 10.84 14.67 0.68
C TRP A 13 10.42 16.02 1.28
N TYR A 14 11.15 16.51 2.27
CA TYR A 14 10.85 17.79 2.90
C TYR A 14 11.11 18.98 1.96
N ASN A 15 12.21 18.93 1.19
CA ASN A 15 12.52 19.96 0.20
C ASN A 15 11.67 19.79 -1.06
N ASP A 16 11.36 18.56 -1.48
CA ASP A 16 10.51 18.27 -2.63
C ASP A 16 9.07 18.75 -2.41
N VAL A 17 8.48 18.46 -1.24
CA VAL A 17 7.12 18.93 -0.90
C VAL A 17 7.08 20.45 -0.80
N LYS A 18 8.15 21.11 -0.33
CA LYS A 18 8.21 22.58 -0.26
C LYS A 18 8.10 23.28 -1.61
N GLN A 19 8.43 22.60 -2.71
CA GLN A 19 8.28 23.15 -4.07
C GLN A 19 6.80 23.24 -4.51
N LEU A 20 5.90 22.54 -3.82
CA LEU A 20 4.47 22.59 -4.09
C LEU A 20 3.83 23.85 -3.48
N LYS A 21 2.72 24.33 -4.07
CA LYS A 21 1.88 25.37 -3.46
C LYS A 21 1.44 24.93 -2.06
N PRO A 22 1.30 25.85 -1.07
CA PRO A 22 0.95 25.49 0.31
C PRO A 22 -0.27 24.57 0.44
N LEU A 23 -1.31 24.79 -0.38
CA LEU A 23 -2.49 23.93 -0.45
C LEU A 23 -2.14 22.48 -0.83
N ASN A 24 -1.30 22.30 -1.86
CA ASN A 24 -0.91 20.98 -2.35
C ASN A 24 -0.01 20.25 -1.33
N GLN A 25 0.74 20.98 -0.50
CA GLN A 25 1.53 20.40 0.59
C GLN A 25 0.62 19.75 1.64
N GLU A 26 -0.42 20.46 2.06
CA GLU A 26 -1.37 19.94 3.05
C GLU A 26 -2.18 18.76 2.52
N ILE A 27 -2.56 18.81 1.24
CA ILE A 27 -3.19 17.68 0.55
C ILE A 27 -2.28 16.45 0.57
N ALA A 28 -1.01 16.59 0.15
CA ALA A 28 -0.04 15.50 0.14
C ALA A 28 0.21 14.92 1.54
N ARG A 29 0.29 15.77 2.57
CA ARG A 29 0.46 15.35 3.98
C ARG A 29 -0.76 14.58 4.48
N THR A 30 -1.96 15.09 4.21
CA THR A 30 -3.22 14.49 4.65
C THR A 30 -3.41 13.10 4.04
N TYR A 31 -3.22 12.99 2.71
CA TYR A 31 -3.27 11.69 2.05
C TYR A 31 -2.20 10.72 2.55
N GLY A 32 -0.99 11.22 2.82
CA GLY A 32 0.08 10.42 3.43
C GLY A 32 -0.33 9.79 4.76
N HIS A 33 -0.93 10.59 5.66
CA HIS A 33 -1.44 10.09 6.94
C HIS A 33 -2.57 9.08 6.77
N TYR A 34 -3.52 9.32 5.85
CA TYR A 34 -4.61 8.38 5.59
C TYR A 34 -4.13 7.05 5.02
N ILE A 35 -3.21 7.08 4.05
CA ILE A 35 -2.59 5.89 3.47
C ILE A 35 -1.84 5.10 4.53
N GLN A 36 -1.07 5.76 5.39
CA GLN A 36 -0.35 5.09 6.47
C GLN A 36 -1.31 4.46 7.48
N GLY A 37 -2.35 5.19 7.89
CA GLY A 37 -3.38 4.69 8.80
C GLY A 37 -4.07 3.44 8.25
N LEU A 38 -4.52 3.48 6.99
CA LEU A 38 -5.17 2.34 6.34
C LEU A 38 -4.26 1.11 6.25
N ASN A 39 -3.02 1.29 5.78
CA ASN A 39 -2.07 0.18 5.67
C ASN A 39 -1.79 -0.46 7.04
N PHE A 40 -1.63 0.37 8.07
CA PHE A 40 -1.41 -0.10 9.42
C PHE A 40 -2.63 -0.84 9.98
N SER A 41 -3.83 -0.32 9.78
CA SER A 41 -5.08 -0.98 10.17
C SER A 41 -5.28 -2.32 9.46
N PHE A 42 -5.05 -2.40 8.14
CA PHE A 42 -5.13 -3.67 7.41
C PHE A 42 -4.14 -4.70 7.93
N GLY A 43 -2.89 -4.28 8.20
CA GLY A 43 -1.88 -5.14 8.81
C GLY A 43 -2.28 -5.62 10.20
N LEU A 44 -2.79 -4.74 11.06
CA LEU A 44 -3.27 -5.11 12.39
C LEU A 44 -4.42 -6.11 12.33
N ILE A 45 -5.41 -5.88 11.47
CA ILE A 45 -6.54 -6.80 11.29
C ILE A 45 -6.04 -8.17 10.83
N ALA A 46 -5.11 -8.20 9.87
CA ALA A 46 -4.52 -9.44 9.36
C ALA A 46 -3.75 -10.23 10.41
N ILE A 47 -3.09 -9.56 11.36
CA ILE A 47 -2.31 -10.19 12.43
C ILE A 47 -3.21 -10.62 13.59
N LEU A 48 -4.11 -9.74 14.05
CA LEU A 48 -4.87 -9.94 15.28
C LEU A 48 -6.10 -10.84 15.08
N ILE A 49 -6.77 -10.72 13.94
CA ILE A 49 -8.03 -11.43 13.67
C ILE A 49 -8.09 -12.13 12.30
N PRO A 50 -7.04 -12.88 11.89
CA PRO A 50 -6.98 -13.53 10.57
C PRO A 50 -8.13 -14.52 10.34
N ARG A 51 -8.58 -15.22 11.40
CA ARG A 51 -9.69 -16.18 11.29
C ARG A 51 -11.00 -15.49 10.92
N HIS A 52 -11.23 -14.27 11.41
CA HIS A 52 -12.42 -13.49 11.08
C HIS A 52 -12.37 -12.94 9.66
N LEU A 53 -11.18 -12.75 9.08
CA LEU A 53 -11.04 -12.39 7.67
C LEU A 53 -11.31 -13.56 6.72
N ALA A 54 -11.29 -14.80 7.20
CA ALA A 54 -11.38 -16.02 6.38
C ALA A 54 -12.58 -16.91 6.74
N ASN A 55 -13.58 -16.37 7.43
CA ASN A 55 -14.69 -17.16 7.98
C ASN A 55 -15.92 -17.27 7.05
N GLY A 56 -15.83 -16.79 5.81
CA GLY A 56 -16.95 -16.85 4.85
C GLY A 56 -18.13 -15.93 5.15
N SER A 57 -18.07 -15.11 6.20
CA SER A 57 -19.16 -14.16 6.49
C SER A 57 -19.22 -13.03 5.45
N ILE A 58 -20.40 -12.42 5.29
CA ILE A 58 -20.59 -11.24 4.43
C ILE A 58 -19.64 -10.12 4.82
N LEU A 59 -19.37 -9.94 6.12
CA LEU A 59 -18.42 -8.95 6.61
C LEU A 59 -16.98 -9.28 6.20
N ALA A 60 -16.58 -10.55 6.29
CA ALA A 60 -15.27 -10.99 5.83
C ALA A 60 -15.11 -10.77 4.33
N LEU A 61 -16.13 -11.10 3.52
CA LEU A 61 -16.14 -10.83 2.09
C LEU A 61 -16.01 -9.32 1.80
N ALA A 62 -16.81 -8.48 2.44
CA ALA A 62 -16.77 -7.03 2.24
C ALA A 62 -15.41 -6.41 2.60
N LEU A 63 -14.85 -6.81 3.74
CA LEU A 63 -13.56 -6.30 4.21
C LEU A 63 -12.40 -6.79 3.33
N THR A 64 -12.38 -8.07 2.98
CA THR A 64 -11.33 -8.62 2.11
C THR A 64 -11.44 -8.07 0.69
N SER A 65 -12.64 -7.82 0.17
CA SER A 65 -12.87 -7.11 -1.10
C SER A 65 -12.34 -5.68 -1.07
N LEU A 66 -12.59 -4.94 0.01
CA LEU A 66 -12.09 -3.58 0.18
C LEU A 66 -10.55 -3.54 0.17
N ILE A 67 -9.92 -4.45 0.92
CA ILE A 67 -8.46 -4.55 0.98
C ILE A 67 -7.88 -4.99 -0.38
N ALA A 68 -8.52 -5.96 -1.04
CA ALA A 68 -8.11 -6.40 -2.38
C ALA A 68 -8.17 -5.25 -3.39
N ALA A 69 -9.29 -4.50 -3.43
CA ALA A 69 -9.46 -3.35 -4.32
C ALA A 69 -8.40 -2.27 -4.07
N TYR A 70 -8.07 -1.99 -2.79
CA TYR A 70 -7.02 -1.06 -2.42
C TYR A 70 -5.65 -1.46 -2.99
N TRP A 71 -5.23 -2.72 -2.79
CA TRP A 71 -3.92 -3.19 -3.27
C TRP A 71 -3.87 -3.37 -4.78
N VAL A 72 -4.92 -3.88 -5.40
CA VAL A 72 -5.02 -4.00 -6.86
C VAL A 72 -4.99 -2.61 -7.50
N GLY A 73 -5.75 -1.65 -6.97
CA GLY A 73 -5.74 -0.27 -7.46
C GLY A 73 -4.35 0.37 -7.36
N LYS A 74 -3.63 0.11 -6.25
CA LYS A 74 -2.25 0.55 -6.09
C LYS A 74 -1.31 -0.05 -7.14
N VAL A 75 -1.36 -1.36 -7.37
CA VAL A 75 -0.52 -2.03 -8.38
C VAL A 75 -0.89 -1.55 -9.79
N ALA A 76 -2.17 -1.44 -10.11
CA ALA A 76 -2.66 -0.97 -11.40
C ALA A 76 -2.20 0.46 -11.70
N THR A 77 -2.35 1.38 -10.73
CA THR A 77 -1.88 2.77 -10.87
C THR A 77 -0.36 2.84 -11.01
N GLN A 78 0.37 1.97 -10.32
CA GLN A 78 1.82 1.88 -10.46
C GLN A 78 2.24 1.44 -11.86
N ILE A 79 1.57 0.46 -12.45
CA ILE A 79 1.86 -0.01 -13.82
C ILE A 79 1.44 1.03 -14.86
N ALA A 80 0.31 1.70 -14.66
CA ALA A 80 -0.28 2.61 -15.64
C ALA A 80 0.39 3.99 -15.69
N TYR A 81 0.78 4.55 -14.54
CA TYR A 81 1.16 5.97 -14.45
C TYR A 81 2.61 6.22 -14.06
N TYR A 82 3.35 5.24 -13.51
CA TYR A 82 4.73 5.47 -13.08
C TYR A 82 5.73 5.02 -14.15
N PRO A 83 6.42 5.95 -14.84
CA PRO A 83 7.62 5.60 -15.58
C PRO A 83 8.71 5.23 -14.56
N MET A 84 8.94 3.94 -14.34
CA MET A 84 10.04 3.43 -13.50
C MET A 84 11.44 3.84 -13.98
N TYR A 85 11.55 4.52 -15.13
CA TYR A 85 12.81 4.85 -15.80
C TYR A 85 13.62 5.98 -15.12
N ASP A 86 12.98 6.80 -14.27
CA ASP A 86 13.65 7.94 -13.60
C ASP A 86 14.12 7.63 -12.17
N ILE A 87 14.05 6.38 -11.73
CA ILE A 87 14.51 6.02 -10.38
C ILE A 87 16.04 6.13 -10.30
N PRO A 88 16.59 6.79 -9.26
CA PRO A 88 18.03 6.88 -9.05
C PRO A 88 18.70 5.50 -9.15
N LYS A 89 19.73 5.38 -9.98
CA LYS A 89 20.42 4.10 -10.30
C LYS A 89 21.18 3.47 -9.12
N ASN A 90 21.08 4.05 -7.92
CA ASN A 90 21.76 3.53 -6.74
C ASN A 90 21.18 2.15 -6.34
N PRO A 91 22.02 1.13 -6.10
CA PRO A 91 21.59 -0.24 -5.83
C PRO A 91 20.54 -0.38 -4.73
N ILE A 92 20.61 0.45 -3.68
CA ILE A 92 19.67 0.42 -2.55
C ILE A 92 18.25 0.78 -3.00
N PHE A 93 18.10 1.78 -3.89
CA PHE A 93 16.80 2.18 -4.43
C PHE A 93 16.25 1.15 -5.39
N LYS A 94 17.12 0.50 -6.17
CA LYS A 94 16.73 -0.57 -7.09
C LYS A 94 16.20 -1.78 -6.32
N ILE A 95 16.93 -2.26 -5.30
CA ILE A 95 16.49 -3.38 -4.45
C ILE A 95 15.22 -3.02 -3.69
N GLY A 96 15.16 -1.81 -3.11
CA GLY A 96 13.97 -1.32 -2.41
C GLY A 96 12.74 -1.27 -3.31
N SER A 97 12.89 -0.79 -4.54
CA SER A 97 11.81 -0.74 -5.53
C SER A 97 11.29 -2.14 -5.86
N TYR A 98 12.17 -3.09 -6.21
CA TYR A 98 11.74 -4.47 -6.48
C TYR A 98 11.08 -5.13 -5.27
N GLY A 99 11.64 -4.92 -4.06
CA GLY A 99 11.08 -5.44 -2.82
C GLY A 99 9.68 -4.90 -2.53
N MET A 100 9.48 -3.58 -2.65
CA MET A 100 8.16 -2.95 -2.47
C MET A 100 7.15 -3.41 -3.51
N ASN A 101 7.55 -3.50 -4.78
CA ASN A 101 6.66 -3.95 -5.85
C ASN A 101 6.22 -5.39 -5.64
N THR A 102 7.16 -6.27 -5.29
CA THR A 102 6.88 -7.67 -4.97
C THR A 102 5.90 -7.77 -3.81
N LEU A 103 6.09 -6.96 -2.77
CA LEU A 103 5.18 -6.92 -1.61
C LEU A 103 3.78 -6.45 -1.99
N PHE A 104 3.64 -5.42 -2.83
CA PHE A 104 2.32 -4.92 -3.24
C PHE A 104 1.59 -5.90 -4.14
N VAL A 105 2.30 -6.56 -5.05
CA VAL A 105 1.73 -7.65 -5.87
C VAL A 105 1.32 -8.82 -4.98
N PHE A 106 2.15 -9.21 -4.01
CA PHE A 106 1.81 -10.25 -3.05
C PHE A 106 0.53 -9.93 -2.28
N PHE A 107 0.39 -8.71 -1.75
CA PHE A 107 -0.84 -8.31 -1.06
C PHE A 107 -2.05 -8.29 -1.99
N ALA A 108 -1.92 -7.76 -3.21
CA ALA A 108 -3.01 -7.77 -4.19
C ALA A 108 -3.48 -9.21 -4.47
N THR A 109 -2.56 -10.12 -4.78
CA THR A 109 -2.88 -11.52 -5.06
C THR A 109 -3.47 -12.22 -3.83
N LEU A 110 -2.88 -12.05 -2.66
CA LEU A 110 -3.33 -12.69 -1.42
C LEU A 110 -4.75 -12.28 -1.04
N TYR A 111 -5.05 -10.97 -1.02
CA TYR A 111 -6.38 -10.49 -0.63
C TYR A 111 -7.43 -10.75 -1.71
N THR A 112 -7.07 -10.74 -3.00
CA THR A 112 -7.98 -11.20 -4.06
C THR A 112 -8.31 -12.68 -3.91
N ALA A 113 -7.32 -13.53 -3.61
CA ALA A 113 -7.56 -14.95 -3.35
C ALA A 113 -8.42 -15.17 -2.10
N LEU A 114 -8.18 -14.39 -1.03
CA LEU A 114 -8.96 -14.47 0.21
C LEU A 114 -10.40 -13.99 0.00
N CYS A 115 -10.61 -12.96 -0.80
CA CYS A 115 -11.94 -12.53 -1.24
C CYS A 115 -12.67 -13.64 -2.01
N ALA A 116 -12.00 -14.26 -2.99
CA ALA A 116 -12.56 -15.38 -3.75
C ALA A 116 -12.89 -16.59 -2.84
N PHE A 117 -12.04 -16.86 -1.85
CA PHE A 117 -12.27 -17.90 -0.86
C PHE A 117 -13.50 -17.63 0.02
N ASN A 118 -13.66 -16.40 0.52
CA ASN A 118 -14.86 -16.02 1.27
C ASN A 118 -16.12 -16.07 0.41
N LEU A 119 -16.03 -15.67 -0.87
CA LEU A 119 -17.14 -15.76 -1.81
C LEU A 119 -17.55 -17.21 -2.04
N TYR A 120 -16.57 -18.10 -2.25
CA TYR A 120 -16.82 -19.53 -2.41
C TYR A 120 -17.47 -20.17 -1.18
N GLN A 121 -17.08 -19.78 0.03
CA GLN A 121 -17.72 -20.28 1.26
C GLN A 121 -19.13 -19.73 1.49
N LEU A 122 -19.44 -18.55 0.96
CA LEU A 122 -20.73 -17.89 1.16
C LEU A 122 -21.82 -18.45 0.23
N LEU A 123 -21.44 -18.97 -0.93
CA LEU A 123 -22.32 -19.60 -1.93
C LEU A 123 -22.69 -21.03 -1.53
#